data_AF-G7IEF5-F1
#
_entry.id   AF-G7IEF5-F1
#
_cell.length_a   1.000
_cell.length_b   1.000
_cell.length_c   1.000
_cell.angle_alpha   90.00
_cell.angle_beta   90.00
_cell.angle_gamma   90.00
#
_symmetry.space_group_name_H-M   'P 1'
#
loop_
_entity.id
_entity.type
_entity.pdbx_description
1 polymer ?
#
loop_
_entity_poly.entity_id
_entity_poly.type
_entity_poly.pdbx_seq_one_letter_code
_entity_poly.pdbx_strand_id
1 'polypeptide(L)'
;MAKKHVKYYVVDAFTDSAFKGNPAAVCLLEEDKDDEWLQSVAAEFNISETCYLTSIHGTSIPRFGLRWFTPVVEVNLCGHATLAAAHTLFSSGLVDKNVIEFVTLSGVLTVRKIPSMDVTGVPNLLNSEAAAGFYIEMDFPAYPVAEFNSDDTSLISEATNGASIIDIKKTGEDLLVVVASGKNVTEIQPQLDAIAKLPGRGLIVTGIAPPESGFDFYSRFFAPKFGINEVSG
;
A
#
# COMPACT_ATOMS: atom_id res chain seq x y z
N MET A 1 -36.39 5.65 6.32
CA MET A 1 -35.62 4.42 6.57
C MET A 1 -34.54 4.74 7.59
N ALA A 2 -34.31 3.87 8.58
CA ALA A 2 -33.21 4.08 9.53
C ALA A 2 -31.88 3.99 8.77
N LYS A 3 -31.01 5.00 8.90
CA LYS A 3 -29.67 4.93 8.30
C LYS A 3 -28.87 3.87 9.04
N LYS A 4 -28.37 2.88 8.31
CA LYS A 4 -27.50 1.82 8.85
C LYS A 4 -26.10 2.39 9.02
N HIS A 5 -25.51 2.22 10.20
CA HIS A 5 -24.15 2.68 10.46
C HIS A 5 -23.13 1.75 9.79
N VAL A 6 -22.04 2.32 9.30
CA VAL A 6 -20.90 1.56 8.77
C VAL A 6 -19.80 1.56 9.82
N LYS A 7 -19.35 0.37 10.21
CA LYS A 7 -18.19 0.24 11.11
C LYS A 7 -16.92 0.43 10.28
N TYR A 8 -16.00 1.23 10.77
CA TYR A 8 -14.71 1.43 10.14
C TYR A 8 -13.56 1.36 11.15
N TYR A 9 -12.36 1.16 10.63
CA TYR A 9 -11.10 1.20 11.35
C TYR A 9 -10.14 2.10 10.57
N VAL A 10 -9.24 2.80 11.27
CA VAL A 10 -8.09 3.44 10.63
C VAL A 10 -6.86 2.69 11.10
N VAL A 11 -6.07 2.19 10.16
CA VAL A 11 -4.90 1.35 10.43
C VAL A 11 -3.69 1.95 9.74
N ASP A 12 -2.65 2.19 10.52
CA ASP A 12 -1.33 2.58 10.03
C ASP A 12 -0.57 1.33 9.58
N ALA A 13 -0.49 1.11 8.27
CA ALA A 13 0.20 -0.03 7.68
C ALA A 13 1.73 0.15 7.70
N PHE A 14 2.47 -0.97 7.74
CA PHE A 14 3.94 -1.02 7.77
C PHE A 14 4.60 -0.37 8.99
N THR A 15 3.87 -0.26 10.11
CA THR A 15 4.43 0.25 11.37
C THR A 15 3.86 -0.45 12.59
N ASP A 16 4.57 -0.34 13.72
CA ASP A 16 4.14 -0.76 15.05
C ASP A 16 3.70 0.41 15.94
N SER A 17 3.79 1.63 15.41
CA SER A 17 3.64 2.88 16.17
C SER A 17 2.61 3.77 15.47
N ALA A 18 1.69 4.34 16.24
CA ALA A 18 0.72 5.29 15.69
C ALA A 18 1.40 6.49 15.03
N PHE A 19 0.74 7.04 13.99
CA PHE A 19 1.19 8.22 13.23
C PHE A 19 2.48 8.00 12.42
N LYS A 20 2.79 6.74 12.10
CA LYS A 20 3.86 6.33 11.20
C LYS A 20 3.31 5.40 10.11
N GLY A 21 4.14 5.04 9.13
CA GLY A 21 3.71 4.16 8.05
C GLY A 21 2.65 4.81 7.16
N ASN A 22 1.74 3.99 6.62
CA ASN A 22 0.74 4.44 5.66
C ASN A 22 -0.70 4.19 6.15
N PRO A 23 -1.47 5.23 6.49
CA PRO A 23 -2.82 5.07 7.00
C PRO A 23 -3.80 4.61 5.90
N ALA A 24 -4.65 3.64 6.25
CA ALA A 24 -5.81 3.27 5.45
C ALA A 24 -7.07 3.16 6.31
N ALA A 25 -8.20 3.63 5.75
CA ALA A 25 -9.52 3.44 6.34
C ALA A 25 -10.11 2.12 5.84
N VAL A 26 -10.54 1.24 6.75
CA VAL A 26 -11.12 -0.07 6.45
C VAL A 26 -12.60 -0.04 6.83
N CYS A 27 -13.48 -0.01 5.84
CA CYS A 27 -14.93 0.01 6.02
C CYS A 27 -15.51 -1.41 5.90
N LEU A 28 -16.28 -1.84 6.90
CA LEU A 28 -17.00 -3.12 6.88
C LEU A 28 -18.42 -2.90 6.37
N LEU A 29 -18.71 -3.38 5.16
CA LEU A 29 -20.01 -3.24 4.51
C LEU A 29 -20.87 -4.48 4.75
N GLU A 30 -22.12 -4.25 5.20
CA GLU A 30 -23.11 -5.32 5.32
C GLU A 30 -23.94 -5.51 4.03
N GLU A 31 -23.87 -4.55 3.12
CA GLU A 31 -24.54 -4.55 1.82
C GLU A 31 -23.67 -3.78 0.82
N ASP A 32 -23.76 -4.15 -0.46
CA ASP A 32 -23.03 -3.46 -1.51
C ASP A 32 -23.47 -1.99 -1.61
N LYS A 33 -22.50 -1.13 -1.90
CA LYS A 33 -22.68 0.29 -2.13
C LYS A 33 -22.28 0.62 -3.55
N ASP A 34 -22.97 1.60 -4.14
CA ASP A 34 -22.62 2.12 -5.45
C ASP A 34 -21.31 2.93 -5.39
N ASP A 35 -20.72 3.12 -6.57
CA ASP A 35 -19.41 3.74 -6.73
C ASP A 35 -19.40 5.21 -6.28
N GLU A 36 -20.52 5.93 -6.43
CA GLU A 36 -20.65 7.32 -6.01
C GLU A 36 -20.58 7.43 -4.48
N TRP A 37 -21.26 6.54 -3.77
CA TRP A 37 -21.20 6.48 -2.32
C TRP A 37 -19.80 6.11 -1.82
N LEU A 38 -19.18 5.08 -2.41
CA LEU A 38 -17.83 4.65 -2.05
C LEU A 38 -16.84 5.79 -2.26
N GLN A 39 -16.84 6.42 -3.43
CA GLN A 39 -15.96 7.56 -3.72
C GLN A 39 -16.19 8.73 -2.77
N SER A 40 -17.44 9.03 -2.41
CA SER A 40 -17.77 10.11 -1.47
C SER A 40 -17.20 9.85 -0.07
N VAL A 41 -17.26 8.60 0.41
CA VAL A 41 -16.68 8.23 1.70
C VAL A 41 -15.15 8.31 1.67
N ALA A 42 -14.51 7.87 0.58
CA ALA A 42 -13.07 7.98 0.43
C ALA A 42 -12.59 9.44 0.40
N ALA A 43 -13.34 10.31 -0.29
CA ALA A 43 -13.10 11.74 -0.32
C ALA A 43 -13.27 12.38 1.07
N GLU A 44 -14.26 11.96 1.86
CA GLU A 44 -14.49 12.45 3.23
C GLU A 44 -13.34 12.07 4.18
N PHE A 45 -12.80 10.84 4.08
CA PHE A 45 -11.65 10.44 4.89
C PHE A 45 -10.39 11.21 4.51
N ASN A 46 -10.20 11.52 3.23
CA ASN A 46 -9.08 12.31 2.70
C ASN A 46 -7.69 11.84 3.18
N ILE A 47 -7.50 10.52 3.25
CA ILE A 47 -6.22 9.84 3.47
C ILE A 47 -5.82 9.08 2.21
N SER A 48 -4.63 8.45 2.21
CA SER A 48 -4.10 7.73 1.05
C SER A 48 -5.16 6.83 0.40
N GLU A 49 -5.71 5.88 1.16
CA GLU A 49 -6.71 4.95 0.66
C GLU A 49 -7.80 4.62 1.68
N THR A 50 -9.03 4.49 1.18
CA THR A 50 -10.15 3.84 1.86
C THR A 50 -10.46 2.53 1.17
N CYS A 51 -10.54 1.45 1.93
CA CYS A 51 -10.91 0.13 1.43
C CYS A 51 -12.21 -0.38 2.05
N TYR A 52 -12.94 -1.16 1.26
CA TYR A 52 -14.28 -1.62 1.58
C TYR A 52 -14.34 -3.13 1.52
N LEU A 53 -14.80 -3.75 2.61
CA LEU A 53 -14.93 -5.19 2.77
C LEU A 53 -16.38 -5.61 2.75
N THR A 54 -16.74 -6.51 1.83
CA THR A 54 -18.04 -7.22 1.83
C THR A 54 -17.78 -8.71 2.05
N SER A 55 -18.45 -9.33 3.03
CA SER A 55 -18.27 -10.76 3.31
C SER A 55 -18.87 -11.63 2.21
N ILE A 56 -18.14 -12.68 1.79
CA ILE A 56 -18.62 -13.71 0.86
C ILE A 56 -18.79 -15.00 1.67
N HIS A 57 -20.05 -15.40 1.89
CA HIS A 57 -20.39 -16.56 2.71
C HIS A 57 -20.35 -17.88 1.93
N GLY A 58 -20.28 -19.00 2.65
CA GLY A 58 -20.36 -20.35 2.07
C GLY A 58 -19.05 -20.90 1.48
N THR A 59 -17.92 -20.26 1.78
CA THR A 59 -16.59 -20.67 1.33
C THR A 59 -15.84 -21.44 2.43
N SER A 60 -14.92 -22.33 2.05
CA SER A 60 -14.07 -23.08 2.99
C SER A 60 -12.95 -22.23 3.60
N ILE A 61 -12.50 -21.20 2.87
CA ILE A 61 -11.56 -20.17 3.31
C ILE A 61 -12.34 -18.85 3.45
N PRO A 62 -12.16 -18.07 4.53
CA PRO A 62 -12.79 -16.76 4.66
C PRO A 62 -12.50 -15.90 3.42
N ARG A 63 -13.57 -15.48 2.74
CA ARG A 63 -13.47 -14.74 1.47
C ARG A 63 -14.25 -13.44 1.57
N PHE A 64 -13.68 -12.36 1.02
CA PHE A 64 -14.28 -11.04 1.05
C PHE A 64 -14.12 -10.36 -0.31
N GLY A 65 -15.13 -9.60 -0.74
CA GLY A 65 -14.93 -8.57 -1.76
C GLY A 65 -14.09 -7.45 -1.16
N LEU A 66 -13.09 -6.97 -1.91
CA LEU A 66 -12.24 -5.86 -1.49
C LEU A 66 -12.07 -4.87 -2.64
N ARG A 67 -12.41 -3.61 -2.36
CA ARG A 67 -12.26 -2.47 -3.28
C ARG A 67 -11.46 -1.37 -2.58
N TRP A 68 -10.72 -0.57 -3.35
CA TRP A 68 -9.88 0.51 -2.82
C TRP A 68 -10.12 1.80 -3.58
N PHE A 69 -10.28 2.88 -2.85
CA PHE A 69 -10.50 4.20 -3.39
C PHE A 69 -9.50 5.17 -2.79
N THR A 70 -8.84 5.93 -3.65
CA THR A 70 -8.23 7.20 -3.22
C THR A 70 -9.34 8.24 -3.04
N PRO A 71 -9.02 9.45 -2.56
CA PRO A 71 -10.01 10.52 -2.47
C PRO A 71 -10.67 10.91 -3.80
N VAL A 72 -10.11 10.48 -4.95
CA VAL A 72 -10.57 10.90 -6.28
C VAL A 72 -10.94 9.76 -7.23
N VAL A 73 -10.47 8.53 -7.01
CA VAL A 73 -10.73 7.41 -7.94
C VAL A 73 -10.60 6.04 -7.28
N GLU A 74 -11.29 5.03 -7.82
CA GLU A 74 -11.03 3.62 -7.52
C GLU A 74 -9.71 3.16 -8.15
N VAL A 75 -8.94 2.35 -7.42
CA VAL A 75 -7.69 1.73 -7.91
C VAL A 75 -7.83 0.21 -7.96
N ASN A 76 -7.20 -0.40 -8.97
CA ASN A 76 -7.30 -1.84 -9.19
C ASN A 76 -6.58 -2.68 -8.13
N LEU A 77 -5.58 -2.12 -7.45
CA LEU A 77 -4.74 -2.80 -6.47
C LEU A 77 -4.10 -1.80 -5.52
N CYS A 78 -4.15 -2.07 -4.21
CA CYS A 78 -3.43 -1.29 -3.21
C CYS A 78 -2.87 -2.19 -2.09
N GLY A 79 -1.55 -2.18 -1.92
CA GLY A 79 -0.88 -3.09 -0.99
C GLY A 79 -1.10 -2.77 0.49
N HIS A 80 -0.84 -1.54 0.93
CA HIS A 80 -0.96 -1.16 2.34
C HIS A 80 -2.41 -1.21 2.83
N ALA A 81 -3.38 -0.85 1.99
CA ALA A 81 -4.80 -0.95 2.34
C ALA A 81 -5.30 -2.41 2.36
N THR A 82 -4.69 -3.31 1.56
CA THR A 82 -4.91 -4.76 1.69
C THR A 82 -4.33 -5.29 3.01
N LEU A 83 -3.13 -4.82 3.39
CA LEU A 83 -2.51 -5.14 4.67
C LEU A 83 -3.38 -4.67 5.84
N ALA A 84 -3.90 -3.44 5.79
CA ALA A 84 -4.80 -2.87 6.78
C ALA A 84 -6.11 -3.66 6.90
N ALA A 85 -6.72 -4.05 5.78
CA ALA A 85 -7.90 -4.89 5.75
C ALA A 85 -7.65 -6.26 6.40
N ALA A 86 -6.57 -6.93 6.02
CA ALA A 86 -6.16 -8.21 6.59
C ALA A 86 -5.89 -8.09 8.10
N HIS A 87 -5.13 -7.07 8.51
CA HIS A 87 -4.85 -6.78 9.92
C HIS A 87 -6.14 -6.59 10.71
N THR A 88 -7.09 -5.81 10.18
CA THR A 88 -8.40 -5.60 10.80
C THR A 88 -9.16 -6.91 10.99
N LEU A 89 -9.24 -7.75 9.96
CA LEU A 89 -9.94 -9.04 10.04
C LEU A 89 -9.29 -10.00 11.05
N PHE A 90 -7.95 -10.12 11.04
CA PHE A 90 -7.22 -11.00 11.94
C PHE A 90 -7.21 -10.53 13.40
N SER A 91 -7.10 -9.22 13.64
CA SER A 91 -7.01 -8.64 15.00
C SER A 91 -8.37 -8.50 15.69
N SER A 92 -9.45 -8.29 14.92
CA SER A 92 -10.81 -8.17 15.45
C SER A 92 -11.50 -9.51 15.75
N GLY A 93 -10.88 -10.63 15.35
CA GLY A 93 -11.47 -11.96 15.49
C GLY A 93 -12.64 -12.23 14.52
N LEU A 94 -12.77 -11.43 13.45
CA LEU A 94 -13.79 -11.64 12.41
C LEU A 94 -13.51 -12.86 11.52
N VAL A 95 -12.29 -13.41 11.58
CA VAL A 95 -11.91 -14.65 10.94
C VAL A 95 -11.25 -15.59 11.94
N ASP A 96 -11.51 -16.89 11.80
CA ASP A 96 -10.96 -17.97 12.65
C ASP A 96 -9.81 -18.74 11.97
N LYS A 97 -9.45 -18.35 10.74
CA LYS A 97 -8.36 -18.95 9.95
C LYS A 97 -7.17 -18.02 9.87
N ASN A 98 -6.01 -18.60 9.55
CA ASN A 98 -4.78 -17.86 9.25
C ASN A 98 -4.64 -17.47 7.78
N VAL A 99 -5.68 -17.67 6.96
CA VAL A 99 -5.68 -17.37 5.53
C VAL A 99 -6.99 -16.68 5.19
N ILE A 100 -6.90 -15.61 4.40
CA ILE A 100 -8.04 -14.88 3.85
C ILE A 100 -7.82 -14.74 2.34
N GLU A 101 -8.90 -14.82 1.57
CA GLU A 101 -8.89 -14.49 0.15
C GLU A 101 -9.71 -13.23 -0.10
N PHE A 102 -9.12 -12.27 -0.79
CA PHE A 102 -9.80 -11.07 -1.25
C PHE A 102 -10.13 -11.19 -2.74
N VAL A 103 -11.40 -11.00 -3.10
CA VAL A 103 -11.86 -10.91 -4.49
C VAL A 103 -11.83 -9.45 -4.89
N THR A 104 -11.00 -9.12 -5.89
CA THR A 104 -10.65 -7.75 -6.25
C THR A 104 -10.72 -7.56 -7.77
N LEU A 105 -10.62 -6.33 -8.26
CA LEU A 105 -10.53 -6.06 -9.71
C LEU A 105 -9.26 -6.64 -10.35
N SER A 106 -8.20 -6.85 -9.57
CA SER A 106 -6.95 -7.47 -10.03
C SER A 106 -6.93 -8.99 -9.85
N GLY A 107 -8.08 -9.61 -9.58
CA GLY A 107 -8.19 -11.04 -9.28
C GLY A 107 -8.18 -11.33 -7.78
N VAL A 108 -7.90 -12.60 -7.44
CA VAL A 108 -7.89 -13.04 -6.04
C VAL A 108 -6.52 -12.79 -5.43
N LEU A 109 -6.48 -12.11 -4.27
CA LEU A 109 -5.29 -11.94 -3.44
C LEU A 109 -5.40 -12.84 -2.21
N THR A 110 -4.35 -13.57 -1.89
CA THR A 110 -4.26 -14.46 -0.73
C THR A 110 -3.36 -13.85 0.32
N VAL A 111 -3.90 -13.63 1.52
CA VAL A 111 -3.13 -13.14 2.65
C VAL A 111 -3.03 -14.20 3.73
N ARG A 112 -1.86 -14.31 4.37
CA ARG A 112 -1.59 -15.28 5.43
C ARG A 112 -1.12 -14.58 6.70
N LYS A 113 -1.71 -14.97 7.82
CA LYS A 113 -1.23 -14.62 9.15
C LYS A 113 -0.08 -15.54 9.53
N ILE A 114 1.08 -14.97 9.82
CA ILE A 114 2.29 -15.68 10.22
C ILE A 114 2.66 -15.26 11.65
N PRO A 115 3.08 -16.19 12.53
CA PRO A 115 3.57 -15.84 13.86
C PRO A 115 4.73 -14.84 13.78
N SER A 116 4.76 -13.84 14.67
CA SER A 116 5.96 -13.02 14.82
C SER A 116 7.12 -13.89 15.30
N MET A 117 8.22 -13.89 14.57
CA MET A 117 9.50 -14.44 15.03
C MET A 117 10.27 -13.33 15.74
N ASP A 118 10.91 -13.63 16.88
CA ASP A 118 11.89 -12.70 17.43
C ASP A 118 13.06 -12.60 16.44
N VAL A 119 13.68 -11.41 16.40
CA VAL A 119 14.84 -11.06 15.55
C VAL A 119 16.04 -12.02 15.75
N THR A 120 16.00 -12.89 16.75
CA THR A 120 17.01 -13.91 17.08
C THR A 120 16.69 -15.31 16.54
N GLY A 121 15.54 -15.51 15.86
CA GLY A 121 15.09 -16.83 15.41
C GLY A 121 14.61 -17.76 16.54
N VAL A 122 14.48 -17.24 17.76
CA VAL A 122 13.96 -17.97 18.91
C VAL A 122 12.45 -17.68 19.04
N PRO A 123 11.58 -18.69 19.11
CA PRO A 123 10.18 -18.46 19.41
C PRO A 123 10.08 -17.75 20.77
N ASN A 124 9.26 -16.71 20.83
CA ASN A 124 9.04 -15.93 22.04
C ASN A 124 8.29 -16.79 23.07
N LEU A 125 9.03 -17.62 23.81
CA LEU A 125 8.53 -18.61 24.79
C LEU A 125 8.32 -17.98 26.18
N LEU A 126 8.57 -16.67 26.33
CA LEU A 126 8.40 -15.97 27.60
C LEU A 126 7.08 -15.21 27.59
N ASN A 127 6.10 -15.89 28.16
CA ASN A 127 4.79 -15.39 28.57
C ASN A 127 4.87 -13.99 29.21
N SER A 128 4.44 -13.01 28.44
CA SER A 128 3.81 -11.77 28.91
C SER A 128 2.58 -11.61 28.05
N GLU A 129 1.40 -11.38 28.65
CA GLU A 129 0.12 -11.16 27.96
C GLU A 129 0.08 -9.86 27.12
N ALA A 130 1.23 -9.37 26.67
CA ALA A 130 1.33 -8.48 25.53
C ALA A 130 1.09 -9.34 24.28
N ALA A 131 -0.03 -9.11 23.59
CA ALA A 131 -0.47 -9.87 22.42
C ALA A 131 0.72 -10.21 21.51
N ALA A 132 1.03 -11.50 21.38
CA ALA A 132 2.04 -11.95 20.46
C ALA A 132 1.71 -11.37 19.08
N GLY A 133 2.59 -10.49 18.58
CA GLY A 133 2.43 -9.86 17.28
C GLY A 133 2.36 -10.92 16.18
N PHE A 134 1.86 -10.53 15.02
CA PHE A 134 1.85 -11.39 13.85
C PHE A 134 2.27 -10.60 12.62
N TYR A 135 2.92 -11.29 11.69
CA TYR A 135 3.17 -10.78 10.36
C TYR A 135 2.03 -11.15 9.43
N ILE A 136 1.86 -10.39 8.37
CA ILE A 136 0.92 -10.68 7.29
C ILE A 136 1.74 -10.80 6.01
N GLU A 137 1.71 -11.99 5.44
CA GLU A 137 2.27 -12.25 4.11
C GLU A 137 1.16 -12.07 3.08
N MET A 138 1.50 -11.45 1.95
CA MET A 138 0.58 -11.18 0.84
C MET A 138 1.26 -11.58 -0.47
N ASP A 139 0.49 -12.16 -1.39
CA ASP A 139 0.93 -12.31 -2.78
C ASP A 139 0.52 -11.08 -3.60
N PHE A 140 1.44 -10.58 -4.42
CA PHE A 140 1.16 -9.54 -5.40
C PHE A 140 1.54 -10.01 -6.80
N PRO A 141 0.88 -9.48 -7.85
CA PRO A 141 1.30 -9.72 -9.21
C PRO A 141 2.76 -9.28 -9.43
N ALA A 142 3.55 -10.14 -10.06
CA ALA A 142 4.90 -9.78 -10.48
C ALA A 142 4.84 -8.97 -11.78
N TYR A 143 5.17 -7.68 -11.71
CA TYR A 143 5.28 -6.83 -12.89
C TYR A 143 6.71 -6.85 -13.44
N PRO A 144 6.91 -7.16 -14.74
CA PRO A 144 8.23 -7.14 -15.33
C PRO A 144 8.75 -5.71 -15.45
N VAL A 145 10.07 -5.58 -15.35
CA VAL A 145 10.78 -4.32 -15.60
C VAL A 145 11.09 -4.23 -17.10
N ALA A 146 10.82 -3.07 -17.68
CA ALA A 146 11.15 -2.76 -19.07
C ALA A 146 12.08 -1.55 -19.16
N GLU A 147 12.90 -1.53 -20.22
CA GLU A 147 13.74 -0.38 -20.55
C GLU A 147 12.88 0.86 -20.85
N PHE A 148 13.33 2.01 -20.36
CA PHE A 148 12.70 3.29 -20.66
C PHE A 148 13.41 3.96 -21.84
N ASN A 149 12.70 4.19 -22.95
CA ASN A 149 13.28 4.81 -24.14
C ASN A 149 13.26 6.36 -24.05
N SER A 150 14.30 7.00 -24.56
CA SER A 150 15.01 8.12 -23.92
C SER A 150 14.54 9.56 -24.21
N ASP A 151 13.36 9.79 -24.79
CA ASP A 151 12.97 11.16 -25.16
C ASP A 151 12.55 12.03 -23.95
N ASP A 152 12.11 11.40 -22.85
CA ASP A 152 11.61 12.07 -21.64
C ASP A 152 12.67 12.25 -20.53
N THR A 153 13.94 11.98 -20.81
CA THR A 153 15.02 12.09 -19.80
C THR A 153 15.13 13.50 -19.21
N SER A 154 14.84 14.53 -20.01
CA SER A 154 14.76 15.93 -19.56
C SER A 154 13.60 16.16 -18.57
N LEU A 155 12.43 15.59 -18.81
CA LEU A 155 11.26 15.67 -17.93
C LEU A 155 11.52 14.97 -16.59
N ILE A 156 12.22 13.83 -16.61
CA ILE A 156 12.57 13.10 -15.38
C ILE A 156 13.61 13.88 -14.58
N SER A 157 14.57 14.52 -15.25
CA SER A 157 15.52 15.42 -14.58
C SER A 157 14.81 16.60 -13.93
N GLU A 158 13.85 17.23 -14.61
CA GLU A 158 13.01 18.30 -14.02
C GLU A 158 12.20 17.77 -12.82
N ALA A 159 11.52 16.63 -12.98
CA ALA A 159 10.71 15.98 -11.95
C ALA A 159 11.51 15.62 -10.70
N THR A 160 12.79 15.30 -10.85
CA THR A 160 13.71 14.97 -9.76
C THR A 160 14.56 16.15 -9.29
N ASN A 161 14.31 17.35 -9.82
CA ASN A 161 15.07 18.57 -9.57
C ASN A 161 16.59 18.40 -9.80
N GLY A 162 16.96 17.74 -10.89
CA GLY A 162 18.34 17.54 -11.30
C GLY A 162 19.10 16.47 -10.50
N ALA A 163 18.41 15.51 -9.88
CA ALA A 163 19.05 14.42 -9.16
C ALA A 163 19.98 13.60 -10.08
N SER A 164 21.06 13.06 -9.50
CA SER A 164 21.96 12.15 -10.21
C SER A 164 21.32 10.77 -10.37
N ILE A 165 20.76 10.54 -11.55
CA ILE A 165 20.09 9.29 -11.94
C ILE A 165 21.11 8.29 -12.49
N ILE A 166 21.05 7.05 -12.01
CA ILE A 166 21.85 5.92 -12.50
C ILE A 166 21.12 5.19 -13.62
N ASP A 167 19.82 4.93 -13.43
CA ASP A 167 19.02 4.15 -14.36
C ASP A 167 17.56 4.58 -14.28
N ILE A 168 16.84 4.38 -15.38
CA ILE A 168 15.41 4.66 -15.50
C ILE A 168 14.77 3.45 -16.16
N LYS A 169 13.78 2.90 -15.48
CA LYS A 169 13.01 1.76 -15.95
C LYS A 169 11.53 2.07 -15.87
N LYS A 170 10.73 1.23 -16.54
CA LYS A 170 9.29 1.18 -16.37
C LYS A 170 8.91 -0.13 -15.69
N THR A 171 8.01 -0.08 -14.71
CA THR A 171 7.46 -1.29 -14.06
C THR A 171 5.96 -1.11 -13.88
N GLY A 172 5.17 -2.04 -14.42
CA GLY A 172 3.72 -1.87 -14.54
C GLY A 172 3.38 -0.54 -15.23
N GLU A 173 2.63 0.32 -14.53
CA GLU A 173 2.28 1.66 -15.00
C GLU A 173 3.18 2.77 -14.44
N ASP A 174 4.16 2.45 -13.60
CA ASP A 174 5.00 3.41 -12.89
C ASP A 174 6.38 3.55 -13.53
N LEU A 175 6.99 4.73 -13.36
CA LEU A 175 8.41 4.94 -13.68
C LEU A 175 9.26 4.63 -12.45
N LEU A 176 10.36 3.91 -12.66
CA LEU A 176 11.32 3.55 -11.62
C LEU A 176 12.65 4.24 -11.91
N VAL A 177 13.03 5.18 -11.06
CA VAL A 177 14.29 5.92 -11.12
C VAL A 177 15.24 5.38 -10.05
N VAL A 178 16.40 4.91 -10.48
CA VAL A 178 17.46 4.43 -9.61
C VAL A 178 18.47 5.56 -9.38
N VAL A 179 18.71 5.89 -8.11
CA VAL A 179 19.73 6.86 -7.68
C VAL A 179 20.88 6.17 -6.96
N ALA A 180 21.99 6.89 -6.77
CA ALA A 180 23.24 6.31 -6.29
C ALA A 180 23.20 5.72 -4.87
N SER A 181 22.30 6.20 -4.01
CA SER A 181 22.21 5.72 -2.64
C SER A 181 20.85 6.03 -2.02
N GLY A 182 20.51 5.34 -0.93
CA GLY A 182 19.36 5.64 -0.10
C GLY A 182 19.41 7.06 0.47
N LYS A 183 20.61 7.62 0.69
CA LYS A 183 20.76 9.03 1.06
C LYS A 183 20.24 9.96 -0.05
N ASN A 184 20.52 9.65 -1.31
CA ASN A 184 19.95 10.41 -2.43
C ASN A 184 18.42 10.27 -2.50
N VAL A 185 17.87 9.10 -2.15
CA VAL A 185 16.41 8.91 -2.06
C VAL A 185 15.81 9.82 -0.98
N THR A 186 16.42 9.91 0.20
CA THR A 186 15.88 10.75 1.29
C THR A 186 16.04 12.24 1.02
N GLU A 187 17.08 12.65 0.30
CA GLU A 187 17.37 14.07 0.04
C GLU A 187 16.67 14.63 -1.20
N ILE A 188 16.12 13.79 -2.09
CA ILE A 188 15.49 14.24 -3.33
C ILE A 188 14.32 15.21 -3.07
N GLN A 189 14.27 16.29 -3.86
CA GLN A 189 13.26 17.34 -3.80
C GLN A 189 12.39 17.27 -5.06
N PRO A 190 11.31 16.46 -5.07
CA PRO A 190 10.51 16.21 -6.27
C PRO A 190 9.76 17.47 -6.73
N GLN A 191 9.72 17.70 -8.04
CA GLN A 191 8.85 18.72 -8.65
C GLN A 191 7.51 18.10 -9.03
N LEU A 192 6.52 18.22 -8.14
CA LEU A 192 5.21 17.54 -8.26
C LEU A 192 4.48 17.89 -9.57
N ASP A 193 4.54 19.15 -10.01
CA ASP A 193 3.94 19.59 -11.28
C ASP A 193 4.60 18.95 -12.50
N ALA A 194 5.90 18.66 -12.43
CA ALA A 194 6.61 17.94 -13.48
C ALA A 194 6.31 16.43 -13.41
N ILE A 195 6.24 15.84 -12.21
CA ILE A 195 5.82 14.44 -12.02
C ILE A 195 4.42 14.21 -12.58
N ALA A 196 3.50 15.15 -12.38
CA ALA A 196 2.14 15.07 -12.93
C ALA A 196 2.08 15.01 -14.47
N LYS A 197 3.16 15.42 -15.17
CA LYS A 197 3.26 15.38 -16.63
C LYS A 197 3.94 14.11 -17.16
N LEU A 198 4.63 13.34 -16.31
CA LEU A 198 5.32 12.11 -16.71
C LEU A 198 4.34 11.06 -17.23
N PRO A 199 4.75 10.13 -18.13
CA PRO A 199 3.91 9.01 -18.52
C PRO A 199 3.65 8.07 -17.34
N GLY A 200 2.52 7.36 -17.38
CA GLY A 200 2.18 6.39 -16.35
C GLY A 200 1.49 6.99 -15.13
N ARG A 201 1.49 6.22 -14.04
CA ARG A 201 0.68 6.45 -12.85
C ARG A 201 1.42 7.29 -11.80
N GLY A 202 2.68 6.98 -11.53
CA GLY A 202 3.55 7.77 -10.66
C GLY A 202 5.05 7.53 -10.89
N LEU A 203 5.85 8.14 -10.02
CA LEU A 203 7.31 8.07 -10.01
C LEU A 203 7.79 7.35 -8.73
N ILE A 204 8.52 6.26 -8.89
CA ILE A 204 9.24 5.54 -7.84
C ILE A 204 10.70 5.97 -7.90
N VAL A 205 11.28 6.37 -6.77
CA VAL A 205 12.70 6.67 -6.64
C VAL A 205 13.32 5.69 -5.66
N THR A 206 14.33 4.94 -6.09
CA THR A 206 14.97 3.89 -5.27
C THR A 206 16.49 3.96 -5.28
N GLY A 207 17.12 3.45 -4.23
CA GLY A 207 18.58 3.39 -4.10
C GLY A 207 19.01 2.47 -2.96
N ILE A 208 20.24 1.95 -3.04
CA ILE A 208 20.81 1.04 -2.04
C ILE A 208 20.86 1.73 -0.68
N ALA A 209 20.27 1.12 0.35
CA ALA A 209 20.23 1.71 1.67
C ALA A 209 21.64 1.73 2.32
N PRO A 210 21.89 2.66 3.26
CA PRO A 210 23.14 2.64 4.01
C PRO A 210 23.33 1.29 4.74
N PRO A 211 24.53 0.69 4.77
CA PRO A 211 24.76 -0.61 5.41
C PRO A 211 24.31 -0.70 6.87
N GLU A 212 24.36 0.42 7.60
CA GLU A 212 23.95 0.54 8.99
C GLU A 212 22.42 0.58 9.19
N SER A 213 21.64 0.68 8.12
CA SER A 213 20.19 0.84 8.20
C SER A 213 19.43 -0.45 8.54
N GLY A 214 20.03 -1.62 8.29
CA GLY A 214 19.36 -2.91 8.38
C GLY A 214 18.39 -3.20 7.22
N PHE A 215 18.38 -2.37 6.18
CA PHE A 215 17.58 -2.55 4.96
C PHE A 215 18.47 -2.69 3.73
N ASP A 216 17.95 -3.32 2.67
CA ASP A 216 18.67 -3.46 1.40
C ASP A 216 18.56 -2.20 0.53
N PHE A 217 17.40 -1.53 0.54
CA PHE A 217 17.12 -0.36 -0.29
C PHE A 217 16.13 0.58 0.39
N TYR A 218 16.17 1.85 -0.01
CA TYR A 218 15.14 2.84 0.28
C TYR A 218 14.34 3.16 -0.97
N SER A 219 13.06 3.48 -0.80
CA SER A 219 12.16 3.84 -1.89
C SER A 219 11.22 4.96 -1.46
N ARG A 220 10.86 5.85 -2.40
CA ARG A 220 9.80 6.85 -2.27
C ARG A 220 8.91 6.79 -3.50
N PHE A 221 7.61 7.05 -3.32
CA PHE A 221 6.63 7.00 -4.41
C PHE A 221 5.77 8.26 -4.45
N PHE A 222 5.69 8.86 -5.64
CA PHE A 222 4.98 10.11 -5.90
C PHE A 222 3.90 9.89 -6.96
N ALA A 223 2.65 10.22 -6.65
CA ALA A 223 1.51 9.97 -7.53
C ALA A 223 0.52 11.16 -7.59
N PRO A 224 0.98 12.39 -7.89
CA PRO A 224 0.14 13.61 -7.80
C PRO A 224 -1.10 13.55 -8.69
N LYS A 225 -1.10 12.76 -9.77
CA LYS A 225 -2.26 12.50 -10.63
C LYS A 225 -3.46 11.88 -9.90
N PHE A 226 -3.20 11.22 -8.78
CA PHE A 226 -4.20 10.55 -7.94
C PHE A 226 -4.54 11.34 -6.69
N GLY A 227 -4.14 12.63 -6.64
CA GLY A 227 -4.33 13.49 -5.47
C GLY A 227 -3.36 13.20 -4.32
N ILE A 228 -2.36 12.33 -4.53
CA ILE A 228 -1.39 11.93 -3.52
C ILE A 228 0.00 12.41 -3.95
N ASN A 229 0.48 13.49 -3.33
CA ASN A 229 1.80 14.05 -3.67
C ASN A 229 2.92 13.04 -3.41
N GLU A 230 2.90 12.41 -2.23
CA GLU A 230 3.83 11.36 -1.83
C GLU A 230 3.09 10.35 -0.96
N VAL A 231 3.28 9.07 -1.25
CA VAL A 231 2.74 7.97 -0.44
C VAL A 231 3.67 7.76 0.75
N SER A 232 3.12 7.86 1.96
CA SER A 232 3.87 7.61 3.20
C SER A 232 4.32 6.15 3.27
N GLY A 233 5.55 5.93 3.75
CA GLY A 233 6.18 4.62 3.93
C GLY A 233 6.88 4.53 5.27
#